data_AF-A0AAD9V3K9-F1
#
_entry.id   AF-A0AAD9V3K9-F1
#
_cell.length_a   1.000
_cell.length_b   1.000
_cell.length_c   1.000
_cell.angle_alpha   90.00
_cell.angle_beta   90.00
_cell.angle_gamma   90.00
#
_symmetry.space_group_name_H-M   'P 1'
#
loop_
_entity.id
_entity.type
_entity.pdbx_description
1 polymer ?
#
loop_
_entity_poly.entity_id
_entity_poly.type
_entity_poly.pdbx_seq_one_letter_code
_entity_poly.pdbx_strand_id
1 'polypeptide(L)'
;MSRVHDLGDYTPPLSLKNKLVHRVDRFRLLGTFLSEDLKWTEHVNNVTSSCFGVLAVLRKIKNMTPQETKKSLDQSLVLSKLNFNDTVTYLLLMFLQKRMQRVQNAAAGFVLNRYGSGEDVSQLGWLPTPANTKLNILIFGHRALYNNNWPENLTLSRRNPSRTLRSSSTPLLQISLLKGAFQDSVANLYNDLPASISSITDCHHFVKESAKILKAKAIMQLA
;
A
#
# COMPACT_ATOMS: atom_id res chain seq x y z
N MET A 1 47.65 -5.15 -11.28
CA MET A 1 46.84 -6.31 -11.70
C MET A 1 45.99 -6.77 -10.53
N SER A 2 44.76 -6.26 -10.43
CA SER A 2 43.81 -6.64 -9.38
C SER A 2 43.29 -8.05 -9.66
N ARG A 3 43.72 -9.00 -8.83
CA ARG A 3 43.26 -10.39 -8.85
C ARG A 3 41.85 -10.45 -8.23
N VAL A 4 40.87 -10.79 -9.05
CA VAL A 4 39.60 -11.44 -8.72
C VAL A 4 38.73 -10.71 -7.68
N HIS A 5 37.79 -9.88 -8.17
CA HIS A 5 36.56 -9.53 -7.44
C HIS A 5 35.37 -10.35 -7.95
N ASP A 6 35.58 -11.64 -8.20
CA ASP A 6 34.47 -12.56 -8.35
C ASP A 6 34.21 -13.17 -6.97
N LEU A 7 33.34 -12.52 -6.18
CA LEU A 7 32.77 -13.08 -4.95
C LEU A 7 31.75 -14.17 -5.31
N GLY A 8 32.15 -15.09 -6.19
CA GLY A 8 31.34 -16.23 -6.60
C GLY A 8 31.01 -17.07 -5.37
N ASP A 9 29.72 -17.15 -5.05
CA ASP A 9 29.04 -18.04 -4.11
C ASP A 9 29.52 -18.10 -2.65
N TYR A 10 30.61 -17.41 -2.28
CA TYR A 10 31.09 -17.40 -0.91
C TYR A 10 30.26 -16.45 -0.04
N THR A 11 29.32 -17.02 0.71
CA THR A 11 28.59 -16.30 1.75
C THR A 11 29.19 -16.64 3.12
N PRO A 12 29.83 -15.69 3.81
CA PRO A 12 30.45 -15.99 5.10
C PRO A 12 29.37 -16.39 6.12
N PRO A 13 29.64 -17.40 6.98
CA PRO A 13 28.68 -17.82 7.99
C PRO A 13 28.43 -16.69 8.99
N LEU A 14 27.22 -16.15 8.99
CA LEU A 14 26.79 -15.15 9.95
C LEU A 14 26.38 -15.84 11.24
N SER A 15 27.00 -15.46 12.36
CA SER A 15 26.63 -15.92 13.70
C SER A 15 26.08 -14.76 14.50
N LEU A 16 24.86 -14.90 15.03
CA LEU A 16 24.25 -13.94 15.95
C LEU A 16 24.05 -14.63 17.30
N LYS A 17 24.67 -14.11 18.36
CA LYS A 17 24.61 -14.70 19.72
C LYS A 17 24.97 -16.21 19.73
N ASN A 18 26.04 -16.59 19.02
CA ASN A 18 26.51 -17.98 18.83
C ASN A 18 25.50 -18.90 18.11
N LYS A 19 24.50 -18.35 17.41
CA LYS A 19 23.61 -19.11 16.52
C LYS A 19 23.93 -18.79 15.07
N LEU A 20 24.12 -19.85 14.29
CA LEU A 20 24.34 -19.75 12.86
C LEU A 20 23.06 -19.27 12.16
N VAL A 21 23.16 -18.21 11.38
CA VAL A 21 22.07 -17.63 10.61
C VAL A 21 22.11 -18.21 9.20
N HIS A 22 21.13 -19.03 8.87
CA HIS A 22 21.02 -19.62 7.53
C HIS A 22 20.48 -18.58 6.54
N ARG A 23 21.10 -18.51 5.35
CA ARG A 23 20.51 -17.80 4.21
C ARG A 23 19.28 -18.59 3.75
N VAL A 24 18.20 -17.87 3.48
CA VAL A 24 16.97 -18.43 2.95
C VAL A 24 16.52 -17.60 1.76
N ASP A 25 16.05 -18.26 0.70
CA ASP A 25 15.60 -17.58 -0.52
C ASP A 25 14.30 -16.80 -0.29
N ARG A 26 13.54 -17.22 0.74
CA ARG A 26 12.28 -16.61 1.14
C ARG A 26 12.08 -16.67 2.65
N PHE A 27 11.57 -15.58 3.21
CA PHE A 27 11.25 -15.48 4.62
C PHE A 27 9.91 -14.76 4.82
N ARG A 28 9.11 -15.23 5.78
CA ARG A 28 7.84 -14.59 6.13
C ARG A 28 8.02 -13.73 7.36
N LEU A 29 7.92 -12.41 7.20
CA LEU A 29 8.02 -11.44 8.28
C LEU A 29 6.66 -10.79 8.53
N LEU A 30 6.06 -10.99 9.71
CA LEU A 30 4.78 -10.37 10.09
C LEU A 30 3.67 -10.49 9.04
N GLY A 31 3.67 -11.59 8.27
CA GLY A 31 2.67 -11.85 7.22
C GLY A 31 3.09 -11.45 5.79
N THR A 32 4.15 -10.66 5.61
CA THR A 32 4.71 -10.35 4.28
C THR A 32 5.81 -11.33 3.92
N PHE A 33 5.90 -11.69 2.64
CA PHE A 33 6.96 -12.56 2.14
C PHE A 33 8.06 -11.68 1.55
N LEU A 34 9.28 -11.88 2.05
CA LEU A 34 10.50 -11.26 1.56
C LEU A 34 11.27 -12.32 0.79
N SER A 35 11.51 -12.03 -0.49
CA SER A 35 12.35 -12.85 -1.37
C SER A 35 13.78 -12.33 -1.34
N GLU A 36 14.76 -13.18 -1.64
CA GLU A 36 16.17 -12.82 -1.75
C GLU A 36 16.43 -11.68 -2.75
N ASP A 37 15.68 -11.66 -3.86
CA ASP A 37 15.75 -10.61 -4.88
C ASP A 37 14.93 -9.35 -4.54
N LEU A 38 14.34 -9.31 -3.33
CA LEU A 38 13.46 -8.25 -2.83
C LEU A 38 12.28 -7.92 -3.77
N LYS A 39 11.87 -8.87 -4.63
CA LYS A 39 10.69 -8.70 -5.48
C LYS A 39 9.42 -9.10 -4.73
N TRP A 40 8.37 -8.32 -4.97
CA TRP A 40 7.04 -8.55 -4.40
C TRP A 40 6.19 -9.55 -5.18
N THR A 41 6.74 -10.19 -6.21
CA THR A 41 6.03 -11.15 -7.06
C THR A 41 5.47 -12.32 -6.24
N GLU A 42 6.32 -12.94 -5.42
CA GLU A 42 5.94 -14.08 -4.56
C GLU A 42 4.90 -13.67 -3.52
N HIS A 43 5.10 -12.52 -2.88
CA HIS A 43 4.13 -11.99 -1.92
C HIS A 43 2.76 -11.75 -2.55
N VAL A 44 2.72 -11.05 -3.69
CA VAL A 44 1.46 -10.77 -4.41
C VAL A 44 0.81 -12.06 -4.90
N ASN A 45 1.59 -13.05 -5.36
CA ASN A 45 1.06 -14.34 -5.77
C ASN A 45 0.38 -15.06 -4.59
N ASN A 46 1.01 -15.06 -3.42
CA ASN A 46 0.45 -15.70 -2.23
C ASN A 46 -0.81 -14.98 -1.73
N VAL A 47 -0.78 -13.65 -1.64
CA VAL A 47 -1.96 -12.84 -1.24
C VAL A 47 -3.11 -13.07 -2.22
N THR A 48 -2.85 -12.99 -3.52
CA THR A 48 -3.88 -13.16 -4.55
C THR A 48 -4.46 -14.58 -4.54
N SER A 49 -3.61 -15.61 -4.42
CA SER A 49 -4.06 -17.00 -4.28
C SER A 49 -4.93 -17.21 -3.05
N SER A 50 -4.50 -16.69 -1.89
CA SER A 50 -5.28 -16.78 -0.65
C SER A 50 -6.64 -16.10 -0.77
N CYS A 51 -6.70 -14.91 -1.37
CA CYS A 51 -7.95 -14.20 -1.61
C CYS A 51 -8.89 -14.94 -2.55
N PHE A 52 -8.38 -15.52 -3.64
CA PHE A 52 -9.20 -16.35 -4.54
C PHE A 52 -9.69 -17.63 -3.87
N GLY A 53 -8.89 -18.24 -2.99
CA GLY A 53 -9.33 -19.37 -2.17
C GLY A 53 -10.52 -19.01 -1.27
N VAL A 54 -10.47 -17.85 -0.60
CA VAL A 54 -11.59 -17.32 0.19
C VAL A 54 -12.82 -17.06 -0.69
N LEU A 55 -12.64 -16.38 -1.82
CA LEU A 55 -13.74 -16.09 -2.76
C LEU A 55 -14.38 -17.36 -3.30
N ALA A 56 -13.62 -18.43 -3.55
CA ALA A 56 -14.14 -19.71 -4.00
C ALA A 56 -15.10 -20.33 -2.97
N VAL A 57 -14.79 -20.20 -1.68
CA VAL A 57 -15.67 -20.65 -0.59
C VAL A 57 -16.90 -19.75 -0.49
N LEU A 58 -16.72 -18.43 -0.48
CA LEU A 58 -17.83 -17.47 -0.40
C LEU A 58 -18.83 -17.62 -1.55
N ARG A 59 -18.35 -17.93 -2.76
CA ARG A 59 -19.20 -18.18 -3.93
C ARG A 59 -20.19 -19.33 -3.73
N LYS A 60 -19.92 -20.29 -2.85
CA LYS A 60 -20.84 -21.40 -2.56
C LYS A 60 -22.13 -20.93 -1.87
N ILE A 61 -22.04 -19.86 -1.06
CA ILE A 61 -23.18 -19.28 -0.34
C ILE A 61 -23.78 -18.06 -1.05
N LYS A 62 -23.30 -17.71 -2.25
CA LYS A 62 -23.66 -16.46 -2.94
C LYS A 62 -25.16 -16.26 -3.16
N ASN A 63 -25.92 -17.34 -3.34
CA ASN A 63 -27.36 -17.27 -3.60
C ASN A 63 -28.19 -17.24 -2.30
N MET A 64 -27.56 -17.50 -1.15
CA MET A 64 -28.22 -17.64 0.15
C MET A 64 -27.99 -16.42 1.06
N THR A 65 -27.23 -15.43 0.59
CA THR A 65 -26.74 -14.32 1.41
C THR A 65 -27.18 -12.99 0.82
N PRO A 66 -27.75 -12.06 1.62
CA PRO A 66 -28.07 -10.70 1.18
C PRO A 66 -26.82 -9.94 0.72
N GLN A 67 -27.00 -8.95 -0.16
CA GLN A 67 -25.89 -8.17 -0.72
C GLN A 67 -25.03 -7.47 0.35
N GLU A 68 -25.65 -6.92 1.39
CA GLU A 68 -24.94 -6.25 2.49
C GLU A 68 -24.04 -7.21 3.27
N THR A 69 -24.54 -8.40 3.56
CA THR A 69 -23.77 -9.46 4.22
C THR A 69 -22.61 -9.92 3.33
N LYS A 70 -22.81 -10.07 2.01
CA LYS A 70 -21.71 -10.37 1.08
C LYS A 70 -20.63 -9.29 1.12
N LYS A 71 -21.04 -8.01 1.12
CA LYS A 71 -20.12 -6.88 1.20
C LYS A 71 -19.29 -6.93 2.48
N SER A 72 -19.91 -7.20 3.62
CA SER A 72 -19.24 -7.33 4.92
C SER A 72 -18.27 -8.53 4.95
N LEU A 73 -18.67 -9.68 4.41
CA LEU A 73 -17.82 -10.87 4.29
C LEU A 73 -16.58 -10.60 3.42
N ASP A 74 -16.77 -9.96 2.26
CA ASP A 74 -15.65 -9.61 1.38
C ASP A 74 -14.71 -8.58 2.03
N GLN A 75 -15.25 -7.57 2.69
CA GLN A 75 -14.44 -6.58 3.40
C GLN A 75 -13.59 -7.22 4.50
N SER A 76 -14.20 -8.11 5.30
CA SER A 76 -13.56 -8.74 6.45
C SER A 76 -12.59 -9.87 6.09
N LEU A 77 -12.82 -10.61 4.99
CA LEU A 77 -12.04 -11.79 4.64
C LEU A 77 -11.12 -11.61 3.43
N VAL A 78 -11.53 -10.79 2.45
CA VAL A 78 -10.80 -10.60 1.19
C VAL A 78 -10.05 -9.28 1.18
N LEU A 79 -10.73 -8.15 1.39
CA LEU A 79 -10.09 -6.83 1.36
C LEU A 79 -9.14 -6.63 2.54
N SER A 80 -9.46 -7.17 3.71
CA SER A 80 -8.56 -7.17 4.87
C SER A 80 -7.20 -7.80 4.55
N LYS A 81 -7.18 -8.92 3.81
CA LYS A 81 -5.96 -9.59 3.34
C LYS A 81 -5.27 -8.81 2.23
N LEU A 82 -6.04 -8.29 1.28
CA LEU A 82 -5.52 -7.56 0.13
C LEU A 82 -4.81 -6.27 0.55
N ASN A 83 -5.36 -5.57 1.55
CA ASN A 83 -4.85 -4.30 2.05
C ASN A 83 -3.84 -4.47 3.19
N PHE A 84 -3.58 -5.71 3.62
CA PHE A 84 -2.64 -5.97 4.70
C PHE A 84 -1.21 -5.61 4.26
N ASN A 85 -0.56 -4.73 5.02
CA ASN A 85 0.80 -4.23 4.76
C ASN A 85 1.00 -3.63 3.35
N ASP A 86 -0.06 -3.11 2.73
CA ASP A 86 0.02 -2.54 1.38
C ASP A 86 1.00 -1.36 1.29
N THR A 87 1.14 -0.59 2.36
CA THR A 87 2.12 0.51 2.51
C THR A 87 3.57 0.06 2.31
N VAL A 88 3.93 -1.15 2.75
CA VAL A 88 5.29 -1.71 2.60
C VAL A 88 5.57 -2.00 1.12
N THR A 89 4.54 -2.40 0.38
CA THR A 89 4.65 -2.78 -1.02
C THR A 89 4.42 -1.63 -2.00
N TYR A 90 4.33 -0.38 -1.52
CA TYR A 90 3.78 0.77 -2.25
C TYR A 90 4.25 0.99 -3.70
N LEU A 91 5.45 0.56 -4.08
CA LEU A 91 5.99 0.77 -5.43
C LEU A 91 5.94 -0.51 -6.27
N LEU A 92 4.80 -1.19 -6.24
CA LEU A 92 4.55 -2.36 -7.08
C LEU A 92 4.64 -2.01 -8.57
N LEU A 93 5.22 -2.92 -9.33
CA LEU A 93 5.16 -2.91 -10.80
C LEU A 93 3.70 -2.95 -11.25
N MET A 94 3.37 -2.24 -12.34
CA MET A 94 1.97 -2.08 -12.80
C MET A 94 1.25 -3.41 -13.01
N PHE A 95 1.94 -4.45 -13.49
CA PHE A 95 1.31 -5.76 -13.69
C PHE A 95 0.91 -6.44 -12.37
N LEU A 96 1.67 -6.23 -11.28
CA LEU A 96 1.32 -6.72 -9.94
C LEU A 96 0.15 -5.94 -9.36
N GLN A 97 0.13 -4.62 -9.53
CA GLN A 97 -1.01 -3.79 -9.14
C GLN A 97 -2.30 -4.22 -9.86
N LYS A 98 -2.24 -4.46 -11.17
CA LYS A 98 -3.37 -5.00 -11.96
C LYS A 98 -3.82 -6.37 -11.43
N ARG A 99 -2.89 -7.22 -11.00
CA ARG A 99 -3.24 -8.53 -10.41
C ARG A 99 -4.01 -8.38 -9.09
N MET A 100 -3.60 -7.46 -8.22
CA MET A 100 -4.34 -7.17 -6.98
C MET A 100 -5.72 -6.54 -7.28
N GLN A 101 -5.79 -5.62 -8.25
CA GLN A 101 -7.07 -5.04 -8.67
C GLN A 101 -8.05 -6.10 -9.20
N ARG A 102 -7.57 -7.13 -9.91
CA ARG A 102 -8.43 -8.25 -10.36
C ARG A 102 -9.07 -9.01 -9.20
N VAL A 103 -8.38 -9.16 -8.07
CA VAL A 103 -8.96 -9.76 -6.86
C VAL A 103 -10.09 -8.88 -6.34
N GLN A 104 -9.86 -7.56 -6.26
CA GLN A 104 -10.88 -6.61 -5.79
C GLN A 104 -12.09 -6.56 -6.73
N ASN A 105 -11.88 -6.60 -8.05
CA ASN A 105 -12.95 -6.70 -9.03
C ASN A 105 -13.74 -8.00 -8.85
N ALA A 106 -13.06 -9.15 -8.66
CA ALA A 106 -13.72 -10.43 -8.44
C ALA A 106 -14.56 -10.45 -7.14
N ALA A 107 -14.10 -9.76 -6.09
CA ALA A 107 -14.87 -9.52 -4.86
C ALA A 107 -16.10 -8.67 -5.15
N ALA A 108 -15.94 -7.53 -5.83
CA ALA A 108 -17.08 -6.70 -6.22
C ALA A 108 -18.12 -7.47 -7.05
N GLY A 109 -17.66 -8.32 -7.97
CA GLY A 109 -18.52 -9.23 -8.74
C GLY A 109 -19.26 -10.25 -7.88
N PHE A 110 -18.64 -10.77 -6.81
CA PHE A 110 -19.34 -11.64 -5.85
C PHE A 110 -20.48 -10.91 -5.14
N VAL A 111 -20.22 -9.68 -4.65
CA VAL A 111 -21.24 -8.85 -3.98
C VAL A 111 -22.41 -8.55 -4.92
N LEU A 112 -22.12 -8.17 -6.16
CA LEU A 112 -23.11 -7.82 -7.18
C LEU A 112 -23.68 -9.01 -7.96
N ASN A 113 -23.21 -10.23 -7.67
CA ASN A 113 -23.55 -11.47 -8.37
C ASN A 113 -23.36 -11.42 -9.91
N ARG A 114 -22.31 -10.74 -10.37
CA ARG A 114 -21.93 -10.63 -11.80
C ARG A 114 -20.42 -10.70 -12.00
N TYR A 115 -19.96 -10.65 -13.24
CA TYR A 115 -18.53 -10.46 -13.50
C TYR A 115 -18.14 -9.03 -13.11
N GLY A 116 -17.13 -8.92 -12.23
CA GLY A 116 -16.78 -7.65 -11.63
C GLY A 116 -15.85 -6.79 -12.47
N SER A 117 -16.10 -5.49 -12.51
CA SER A 117 -15.27 -4.46 -13.15
C SER A 117 -14.68 -3.48 -12.12
N GLY A 118 -13.84 -2.54 -12.58
CA GLY A 118 -13.36 -1.45 -11.73
C GLY A 118 -14.46 -0.44 -11.34
N GLU A 119 -15.50 -0.32 -12.16
CA GLU A 119 -16.66 0.53 -11.86
C GLU A 119 -17.46 -0.05 -10.69
N ASP A 120 -17.61 -1.38 -10.63
CA ASP A 120 -18.30 -2.08 -9.54
C ASP A 120 -17.65 -1.81 -8.18
N VAL A 121 -16.33 -1.74 -8.14
CA VAL A 121 -15.57 -1.38 -6.92
C VAL A 121 -16.00 0.01 -6.44
N SER A 122 -16.12 0.96 -7.37
CA SER A 122 -16.53 2.33 -7.06
C SER A 122 -18.01 2.43 -6.66
N GLN A 123 -18.89 1.65 -7.32
CA GLN A 123 -20.31 1.54 -6.99
C GLN A 123 -20.52 1.02 -5.56
N LEU A 124 -19.70 0.07 -5.10
CA LEU A 124 -19.73 -0.43 -3.72
C LEU A 124 -19.15 0.57 -2.70
N GLY A 125 -18.61 1.70 -3.16
CA GLY A 125 -17.99 2.72 -2.35
C GLY A 125 -16.56 2.38 -1.91
N TRP A 126 -15.96 1.33 -2.48
CA TRP A 126 -14.58 0.95 -2.20
C TRP A 126 -13.61 1.79 -3.02
N LEU A 127 -12.41 2.04 -2.47
CA LEU A 127 -11.32 2.63 -3.22
C LEU A 127 -10.60 1.54 -4.03
N PRO A 128 -10.30 1.77 -5.33
CA PRO A 128 -9.43 0.87 -6.08
C PRO A 128 -8.10 0.66 -5.37
N THR A 129 -7.50 -0.54 -5.53
CA THR A 129 -6.34 -0.97 -4.75
C THR A 129 -5.20 0.06 -4.78
N PRO A 130 -4.79 0.63 -5.95
CA PRO A 130 -3.73 1.63 -5.98
C PRO A 130 -4.09 2.93 -5.24
N ALA A 131 -5.37 3.33 -5.28
CA ALA A 131 -5.84 4.53 -4.57
C ALA A 131 -5.89 4.28 -3.04
N ASN A 132 -6.27 3.08 -2.63
CA ASN A 132 -6.29 2.68 -1.23
C ASN A 132 -4.87 2.67 -0.63
N THR A 133 -3.90 2.10 -1.33
CA THR A 133 -2.51 2.10 -0.87
C THR A 133 -1.95 3.52 -0.74
N LYS A 134 -2.24 4.40 -1.71
CA LYS A 134 -1.88 5.83 -1.60
C LYS A 134 -2.51 6.49 -0.37
N LEU A 135 -3.77 6.20 -0.07
CA LEU A 135 -4.44 6.71 1.12
C LEU A 135 -3.74 6.22 2.39
N ASN A 136 -3.42 4.92 2.49
CA ASN A 136 -2.75 4.35 3.66
C ASN A 136 -1.37 4.99 3.91
N ILE A 137 -0.64 5.36 2.85
CA ILE A 137 0.65 6.05 2.98
C ILE A 137 0.47 7.49 3.42
N LEU A 138 -0.55 8.19 2.92
CA LEU A 138 -0.89 9.52 3.41
C LEU A 138 -1.26 9.47 4.91
N ILE A 139 -2.00 8.45 5.35
CA ILE A 139 -2.33 8.25 6.77
C ILE A 139 -1.06 8.00 7.58
N PHE A 140 -0.15 7.15 7.10
CA PHE A 140 1.15 6.93 7.73
C PHE A 140 1.97 8.23 7.81
N GLY A 141 1.98 9.02 6.73
CA GLY A 141 2.65 10.30 6.68
C GLY A 141 2.07 11.31 7.65
N HIS A 142 0.74 11.39 7.75
CA HIS A 142 0.05 12.23 8.73
C HIS A 142 0.42 11.83 10.17
N ARG A 143 0.42 10.53 10.48
CA ARG A 143 0.88 10.03 11.78
C ARG A 143 2.35 10.38 12.03
N ALA A 144 3.22 10.27 11.03
CA ALA A 144 4.62 10.64 11.16
C ALA A 144 4.85 12.13 11.45
N LEU A 145 3.88 12.99 11.16
CA LEU A 145 3.95 14.43 11.42
C LEU A 145 3.38 14.83 12.78
N TYR A 146 2.33 14.16 13.25
CA TYR A 146 1.54 14.61 14.40
C TYR A 146 1.51 13.64 15.58
N ASN A 147 1.99 12.40 15.43
CA ASN A 147 2.04 11.44 16.52
C ASN A 147 3.35 11.57 17.30
N ASN A 148 3.25 11.88 18.59
CA ASN A 148 4.41 12.03 19.48
C ASN A 148 5.20 10.73 19.67
N ASN A 149 4.58 9.56 19.48
CA ASN A 149 5.22 8.25 19.67
C ASN A 149 5.78 7.67 18.36
N TRP A 150 6.09 8.51 17.37
CA TRP A 150 6.58 8.06 16.08
C TRP A 150 8.09 7.69 16.12
N PRO A 151 8.52 6.62 15.43
CA PRO A 151 9.94 6.26 15.36
C PRO A 151 10.79 7.35 14.71
N GLU A 152 11.90 7.72 15.37
CA GLU A 152 12.79 8.80 14.92
C GLU A 152 13.33 8.58 13.49
N ASN A 153 13.63 7.33 13.14
CA ASN A 153 14.16 6.94 11.83
C ASN A 153 13.15 7.05 10.67
N LEU A 154 11.87 7.26 10.96
CA LEU A 154 10.80 7.41 9.98
C LEU A 154 10.17 8.81 10.02
N THR A 155 10.81 9.77 10.68
CA THR A 155 10.31 11.14 10.77
C THR A 155 10.29 11.84 9.41
N LEU A 156 9.38 12.80 9.28
CA LEU A 156 9.21 13.62 8.09
C LEU A 156 9.62 15.06 8.39
N SER A 157 10.42 15.65 7.50
CA SER A 157 10.81 17.05 7.59
C SER A 157 9.89 17.93 6.74
N ARG A 158 9.46 19.06 7.31
CA ARG A 158 8.78 20.13 6.57
C ARG A 158 9.80 20.87 5.72
N ARG A 159 9.39 21.26 4.51
CA ARG A 159 10.23 22.05 3.61
C ARG A 159 10.31 23.49 4.13
N ASN A 160 11.51 23.95 4.47
CA ASN A 160 11.78 25.33 4.84
C ASN A 160 12.34 26.10 3.62
N PRO A 161 11.56 26.96 2.95
CA PRO A 161 12.06 27.72 1.82
C PRO A 161 12.96 28.87 2.31
N SER A 162 14.12 29.06 1.68
CA SER A 162 15.04 30.17 2.00
C SER A 162 14.49 31.56 1.65
N ARG A 163 13.43 31.62 0.85
CA ARG A 163 12.75 32.85 0.41
C ARG A 163 11.24 32.68 0.52
N THR A 164 10.53 33.72 0.96
CA THR A 164 9.06 33.77 0.98
C THR A 164 8.53 33.82 -0.45
N LEU A 165 7.84 32.75 -0.86
CA LEU A 165 7.20 32.61 -2.17
C LEU A 165 5.69 32.54 -1.96
N ARG A 166 4.88 32.79 -2.99
CA ARG A 166 3.42 32.59 -2.89
C ARG A 166 3.02 31.14 -2.49
N SER A 167 3.90 30.17 -2.74
CA SER A 167 3.76 28.77 -2.30
C SER A 167 4.29 28.48 -0.88
N SER A 168 4.83 29.48 -0.15
CA SER A 168 5.32 29.28 1.21
C SER A 168 4.21 29.18 2.26
N SER A 169 2.96 29.46 1.90
CA SER A 169 1.79 29.32 2.76
C SER A 169 1.31 27.87 2.88
N THR A 170 1.81 26.95 2.04
CA THR A 170 1.41 25.54 2.07
C THR A 170 2.45 24.70 2.82
N PRO A 171 2.04 23.82 3.76
CA PRO A 171 2.96 23.04 4.56
C PRO A 171 3.52 21.85 3.77
N LEU A 172 4.43 22.09 2.84
CA LEU A 172 5.04 21.05 2.01
C LEU A 172 6.04 20.18 2.79
N LEU A 173 6.18 18.92 2.39
CA LEU A 173 7.20 18.00 2.89
C LEU A 173 8.46 18.08 2.05
N GLN A 174 9.61 17.91 2.71
CA GLN A 174 10.89 17.76 2.03
C GLN A 174 10.95 16.41 1.33
N ILE A 175 11.27 16.43 0.04
CA ILE A 175 11.46 15.23 -0.76
C ILE A 175 12.83 14.65 -0.43
N SER A 176 12.88 13.36 -0.11
CA SER A 176 14.13 12.65 0.15
C SER A 176 14.92 12.44 -1.14
N LEU A 177 16.25 12.49 -1.05
CA LEU A 177 17.12 12.17 -2.19
C LEU A 177 17.10 10.67 -2.54
N LEU A 178 16.76 9.82 -1.57
CA LEU A 178 16.65 8.38 -1.78
C LEU A 178 15.27 8.04 -2.35
N LYS A 179 15.23 7.81 -3.66
CA LYS A 179 14.02 7.43 -4.37
C LYS A 179 13.43 6.13 -3.81
N GLY A 180 12.12 6.11 -3.66
CA GLY A 180 11.37 4.94 -3.20
C GLY A 180 11.46 4.66 -1.70
N ALA A 181 12.18 5.49 -0.94
CA ALA A 181 12.09 5.49 0.52
C ALA A 181 10.69 5.91 0.99
N PHE A 182 10.40 5.65 2.26
CA PHE A 182 9.15 6.08 2.90
C PHE A 182 8.97 7.60 2.81
N GLN A 183 10.01 8.36 3.15
CA GLN A 183 9.99 9.83 3.13
C GLN A 183 9.75 10.39 1.72
N ASP A 184 10.40 9.81 0.70
CA ASP A 184 10.19 10.18 -0.70
C ASP A 184 8.74 9.91 -1.14
N SER A 185 8.27 8.68 -0.91
CA SER A 185 6.92 8.21 -1.23
C SER A 185 5.83 9.10 -0.62
N VAL A 186 5.94 9.38 0.67
CA VAL A 186 5.00 10.24 1.39
C VAL A 186 5.09 11.67 0.90
N ALA A 187 6.29 12.25 0.75
CA ALA A 187 6.45 13.63 0.32
C ALA A 187 5.85 13.88 -1.06
N ASN A 188 6.07 12.97 -2.01
CA ASN A 188 5.47 13.05 -3.34
C ASN A 188 3.93 13.04 -3.28
N LEU A 189 3.34 12.09 -2.54
CA LEU A 189 1.88 12.04 -2.40
C LEU A 189 1.29 13.23 -1.65
N TYR A 190 1.94 13.66 -0.57
CA TYR A 190 1.45 14.73 0.28
C TYR A 190 1.53 16.08 -0.43
N ASN A 191 2.61 16.34 -1.16
CA ASN A 191 2.79 17.59 -1.90
C ASN A 191 1.84 17.71 -3.11
N ASP A 192 1.30 16.59 -3.61
CA ASP A 192 0.25 16.55 -4.63
C ASP A 192 -1.16 16.88 -4.08
N LEU A 193 -1.32 17.01 -2.75
CA LEU A 193 -2.59 17.37 -2.12
C LEU A 193 -2.82 18.89 -2.15
N PRO A 194 -4.09 19.33 -2.25
CA PRO A 194 -4.43 20.74 -2.08
C PRO A 194 -4.05 21.26 -0.69
N ALA A 195 -3.71 22.56 -0.64
CA ALA A 195 -3.37 23.26 0.60
C ALA A 195 -4.41 23.05 1.71
N SER A 196 -5.70 23.09 1.35
CA SER A 196 -6.82 22.92 2.26
C SER A 196 -6.81 21.59 3.03
N ILE A 197 -6.28 20.52 2.42
CA ILE A 197 -6.17 19.20 3.06
C ILE A 197 -4.85 19.09 3.80
N SER A 198 -3.75 19.59 3.21
CA SER A 198 -2.42 19.51 3.80
C SER A 198 -2.28 20.25 5.13
N SER A 199 -3.16 21.22 5.41
CA SER A 199 -3.19 21.98 6.67
C SER A 199 -4.05 21.31 7.77
N ILE A 200 -4.71 20.19 7.48
CA ILE A 200 -5.55 19.50 8.45
C ILE A 200 -4.68 18.75 9.45
N THR A 201 -4.83 19.07 10.74
CA THR A 201 -4.13 18.40 11.85
C THR A 201 -4.92 17.21 12.39
N ASP A 202 -6.25 17.21 12.31
CA ASP A 202 -7.09 16.08 12.73
C ASP A 202 -6.98 14.91 11.74
N CYS A 203 -6.63 13.73 12.25
CA CYS A 203 -6.42 12.55 11.41
C CYS A 203 -7.70 12.09 10.73
N HIS A 204 -8.85 12.11 11.43
CA HIS A 204 -10.11 11.62 10.87
C HIS A 204 -10.58 12.50 9.70
N HIS A 205 -10.52 13.81 9.88
CA HIS A 205 -10.85 14.78 8.85
C HIS A 205 -9.87 14.69 7.67
N PHE A 206 -8.57 14.55 7.93
CA PHE A 206 -7.55 14.38 6.89
C PHE A 206 -7.81 13.14 6.03
N VAL A 207 -8.10 11.98 6.67
CA VAL A 207 -8.41 10.72 5.97
C VAL A 207 -9.63 10.91 5.07
N LYS A 208 -10.70 11.52 5.60
CA LYS A 208 -11.96 11.71 4.87
C LYS A 208 -11.76 12.56 3.61
N GLU A 209 -11.10 13.71 3.72
CA GLU A 209 -10.88 14.59 2.58
C GLU A 209 -9.87 14.00 1.57
N SER A 210 -8.80 13.36 2.05
CA SER A 210 -7.83 12.67 1.19
C SER A 210 -8.49 11.53 0.39
N ALA A 211 -9.34 10.74 1.04
CA ALA A 211 -10.08 9.65 0.41
C ALA A 211 -11.02 10.17 -0.68
N LYS A 212 -11.70 11.31 -0.48
CA LYS A 212 -12.56 11.93 -1.50
C LYS A 212 -11.77 12.30 -2.75
N ILE A 213 -10.62 12.96 -2.61
CA ILE A 213 -9.79 13.34 -3.75
C ILE A 213 -9.28 12.11 -4.49
N LEU A 214 -8.77 11.11 -3.77
CA LEU A 214 -8.26 9.89 -4.37
C LEU A 214 -9.37 9.11 -5.09
N LYS A 215 -10.58 9.08 -4.53
CA LYS A 215 -11.75 8.49 -5.18
C LYS A 215 -12.11 9.23 -6.48
N ALA A 216 -12.15 10.56 -6.46
CA ALA A 216 -12.42 11.37 -7.65
C ALA A 216 -11.35 11.14 -8.74
N LYS A 217 -10.06 11.14 -8.38
CA LYS A 217 -8.96 10.84 -9.29
C LYS A 217 -9.07 9.44 -9.90
N ALA A 218 -9.47 8.44 -9.11
CA ALA A 218 -9.62 7.08 -9.59
C ALA A 218 -10.80 6.91 -10.57
N ILE A 219 -11.92 7.60 -10.33
CA ILE A 219 -13.08 7.59 -11.24
C ILE A 219 -12.70 8.22 -12.58
N MET A 220 -11.98 9.34 -12.59
CA MET A 220 -11.50 9.99 -13.83
C MET A 220 -10.53 9.14 -14.66
N GLN A 221 -9.86 8.15 -14.04
CA GLN A 221 -8.96 7.24 -14.76
C GLN A 221 -9.66 6.01 -15.35
N LEU A 222 -10.93 5.79 -14.97
CA LEU A 222 -11.76 4.70 -15.46
C LEU A 222 -12.73 5.13 -16.57
N ALA A 223 -13.06 6.44 -16.63
CA ALA A 223 -13.84 7.07 -17.69
C ALA A 223 -12.98 7.37 -18.92
#